data_AF-A0A257GY34-F1
#
_entry.id   AF-A0A257GY34-F1
#
_cell.length_a   1.000
_cell.length_b   1.000
_cell.length_c   1.000
_cell.angle_alpha   90.00
_cell.angle_beta   90.00
_cell.angle_gamma   90.00
#
_symmetry.space_group_name_H-M   'P 1'
#
loop_
_entity.id
_entity.type
_entity.pdbx_description
1 polymer ?
#
loop_
_entity_poly.entity_id
_entity_poly.type
_entity_poly.pdbx_seq_one_letter_code
_entity_poly.pdbx_strand_id
1 'polypeptide(L)' 'PESPWWVVQAVDKKKARLNCIHHLLSQVPYHEVEHAPVHLPERVRNPEYIRGPVPQDIMVPQVY' A
#
# COMPACT_ATOMS: atom_id res chain seq x y z
N PRO A 1 0.49 -28.96 12.01
CA PRO A 1 0.52 -28.30 10.68
C PRO A 1 1.07 -26.87 10.81
N GLU A 2 2.21 -26.59 10.18
CA GLU A 2 2.93 -25.31 10.35
C GLU A 2 2.34 -24.15 9.52
N SER A 3 1.29 -24.42 8.73
CA SER A 3 0.64 -23.42 7.87
C SER A 3 -0.88 -23.66 7.82
N PRO A 4 -1.65 -23.08 8.76
CA PRO A 4 -3.10 -23.27 8.82
C PRO A 4 -3.83 -22.47 7.73
N TRP A 5 -4.92 -23.05 7.22
CA TRP A 5 -5.88 -22.35 6.37
C TRP A 5 -6.96 -21.68 7.20
N TRP A 6 -7.28 -20.42 6.88
CA TRP A 6 -8.33 -19.64 7.53
C TRP A 6 -9.42 -19.27 6.53
N VAL A 7 -10.68 -19.33 6.96
CA VAL A 7 -11.86 -19.01 6.13
C VAL A 7 -12.42 -17.66 6.55
N VAL A 8 -12.66 -16.77 5.57
CA VAL A 8 -13.26 -15.44 5.80
C VAL A 8 -14.61 -15.37 5.09
N GLN A 9 -15.66 -15.05 5.84
CA GLN A 9 -17.01 -14.83 5.28
C GLN A 9 -17.02 -13.57 4.42
N ALA A 10 -17.35 -13.70 3.12
CA ALA A 10 -17.14 -12.66 2.12
C ALA A 10 -18.42 -12.13 1.43
N VAL A 11 -19.59 -12.35 2.03
CA VAL A 11 -20.86 -11.77 1.52
C VAL A 11 -20.79 -10.24 1.49
N ASP A 12 -20.33 -9.62 2.59
CA ASP A 12 -19.94 -8.21 2.61
C ASP A 12 -18.43 -8.09 2.33
N LYS A 13 -18.09 -7.67 1.11
CA LYS A 13 -16.71 -7.53 0.65
C LYS A 13 -15.92 -6.50 1.47
N LYS A 14 -16.54 -5.41 1.92
CA LYS A 14 -15.85 -4.38 2.71
C LYS A 14 -15.48 -4.95 4.07
N LYS A 15 -16.44 -5.57 4.76
CA LYS A 15 -16.21 -6.21 6.06
C LYS A 15 -15.20 -7.36 5.97
N ALA A 16 -15.26 -8.17 4.91
CA ALA A 16 -14.32 -9.27 4.68
C ALA A 16 -12.87 -8.78 4.54
N ARG A 17 -12.64 -7.69 3.79
CA ARG A 17 -11.30 -7.09 3.66
C ARG A 17 -10.76 -6.60 5.00
N LEU A 18 -11.59 -5.89 5.78
CA LEU A 18 -11.21 -5.41 7.11
C LEU A 18 -10.86 -6.56 8.06
N ASN A 19 -11.67 -7.62 8.07
CA ASN A 19 -11.42 -8.80 8.89
C ASN A 19 -10.13 -9.53 8.48
N CYS A 20 -9.89 -9.69 7.18
CA CYS A 20 -8.68 -10.33 6.67
C CYS A 20 -7.42 -9.55 7.07
N ILE A 21 -7.43 -8.22 6.90
CA ILE A 21 -6.32 -7.35 7.31
C ILE A 21 -6.10 -7.43 8.82
N HIS A 22 -7.17 -7.37 9.62
CA HIS A 22 -7.08 -7.45 11.08
C HIS A 22 -6.49 -8.79 11.56
N HIS A 23 -6.97 -9.92 11.01
CA HIS A 23 -6.44 -11.24 11.32
C HIS A 23 -4.97 -11.36 10.95
N LEU A 24 -4.57 -10.90 9.76
CA LEU A 24 -3.18 -10.93 9.33
C LEU A 24 -2.27 -10.13 10.27
N LEU A 25 -2.68 -8.89 10.61
CA LEU A 25 -1.91 -8.03 11.49
C LEU A 25 -1.82 -8.56 12.93
N SER A 26 -2.80 -9.34 13.40
CA SER A 26 -2.74 -9.95 14.74
C SER A 26 -1.79 -11.14 14.83
N GLN A 27 -1.41 -11.76 13.71
CA GLN A 27 -0.43 -12.85 13.69
C GLN A 27 1.00 -12.38 13.88
N VAL A 28 1.26 -11.09 13.69
CA VAL A 28 2.60 -10.50 13.78
C VAL A 28 2.62 -9.54 14.97
N PRO A 29 3.65 -9.54 15.83
CA PRO A 29 3.78 -8.55 16.90
C PRO A 29 4.19 -7.19 16.30
N TYR A 30 3.25 -6.56 15.59
CA TYR A 30 3.44 -5.26 14.99
C TYR A 30 3.59 -4.21 16.10
N HIS A 31 4.72 -3.53 16.08
CA HIS A 31 5.03 -2.43 16.98
C HIS A 31 5.76 -1.36 16.18
N GLU A 32 5.74 -0.13 16.69
CA GLU A 32 6.57 0.93 16.14
C GLU A 32 8.03 0.58 16.35
N VAL A 33 8.82 0.70 15.30
CA VAL A 33 10.27 0.51 15.32
C VAL A 33 10.92 1.84 14.99
N GLU A 34 12.04 2.14 15.65
CA GLU A 34 12.82 3.31 15.30
C GLU A 34 13.46 3.12 13.93
N HIS A 35 13.25 4.08 13.04
CA HIS A 35 13.90 4.13 11.75
C HIS A 35 15.02 5.18 11.79
N ALA A 36 16.16 4.85 11.18
CA ALA A 36 17.21 5.85 10.97
C ALA A 36 16.65 7.02 10.13
N PRO A 37 17.03 8.27 10.46
CA PRO A 37 16.57 9.43 9.71
C PRO A 37 17.05 9.34 8.25
N VAL A 38 16.13 9.54 7.31
CA VAL A 38 16.45 9.61 5.89
C VAL A 38 16.83 11.05 5.55
N HIS A 39 18.10 11.26 5.18
CA HIS A 39 18.56 12.55 4.67
C HIS A 39 18.32 12.61 3.17
N LEU A 40 17.30 13.37 2.76
CA LEU A 40 17.08 13.68 1.36
C LEU A 40 18.14 14.68 0.89
N PRO A 41 18.69 14.53 -0.33
CA PRO A 41 19.56 15.54 -0.91
C PRO A 41 18.80 16.85 -1.12
N GLU A 42 19.53 17.96 -1.22
CA GLU A 42 18.91 19.23 -1.60
C GLU A 42 18.18 19.11 -2.94
N ARG A 43 17.04 19.80 -3.02
CA ARG A 43 16.25 19.81 -4.24
C ARG A 43 16.99 20.59 -5.33
N VAL A 44 17.46 19.88 -6.35
CA VAL A 44 18.04 20.51 -7.54
C VAL A 44 16.93 20.98 -8.47
N ARG A 45 16.84 22.30 -8.70
CA ARG A 45 15.96 22.87 -9.74
C ARG A 45 16.70 22.81 -11.08
N ASN A 46 16.26 21.93 -11.97
CA ASN A 46 16.73 21.93 -13.35
C ASN A 46 15.79 22.81 -14.20
N PRO A 47 16.26 23.95 -14.77
CA PRO A 47 15.45 24.79 -15.65
C PRO A 47 15.02 24.09 -16.95
N GLU A 48 15.71 23.02 -17.35
CA GLU A 48 15.38 22.20 -18.52
C GLU A 48 14.39 21.07 -18.20
N TYR A 49 14.02 20.90 -16.92
CA TYR A 49 13.03 19.89 -16.54
C TYR A 49 11.62 20.33 -16.97
N ILE A 50 11.14 19.74 -18.06
CA ILE A 50 9.78 19.90 -18.56
C ILE A 50 9.03 18.60 -18.30
N ARG A 51 7.98 18.66 -17.48
CA ARG A 51 7.07 17.51 -17.31
C ARG A 51 6.24 17.37 -18.58
N GLY A 52 6.44 16.27 -19.30
CA GLY A 52 5.60 15.91 -20.44
C GLY A 52 4.15 15.58 -20.02
N PRO A 53 3.21 15.57 -20.98
CA PRO A 53 1.85 15.10 -20.71
C PRO A 53 1.88 13.64 -20.25
N VAL A 54 1.01 13.31 -19.28
CA VAL A 54 0.86 11.93 -18.81
C VAL A 54 0.19 11.10 -19.93
N PRO A 55 0.80 9.99 -20.37
CA PRO A 55 0.18 9.12 -21.37
C PRO A 55 -1.16 8.56 -20.88
N GLN A 56 -2.16 8.46 -21.77
CA GLN A 56 -3.51 8.00 -21.38
C GLN A 56 -3.58 6.50 -21.11
N ASP A 57 -2.69 5.72 -21.71
CA ASP A 57 -2.57 4.26 -21.56
C ASP A 57 -2.12 3.83 -20.16
N ILE A 58 -1.47 4.71 -19.40
CA ILE A 58 -1.10 4.45 -18.00
C ILE A 58 -2.14 4.95 -16.99
N MET A 59 -3.21 5.61 -17.46
CA MET A 59 -4.29 6.07 -16.58
C MET A 59 -5.17 4.89 -16.19
N VAL A 60 -5.27 4.63 -14.89
CA VAL A 60 -6.18 3.60 -14.36
C VAL A 60 -7.62 4.02 -14.64
N PRO A 61 -8.46 3.17 -15.28
CA PRO A 61 -9.85 3.50 -15.55
C PRO A 61 -10.64 3.78 -14.27
N GLN A 62 -11.42 4.86 -14.25
CA GLN A 62 -12.38 5.11 -13.18
C GLN A 62 -13.66 4.32 -13.42
N VAL A 63 -13.95 3.38 -12.53
CA VAL A 63 -15.07 2.42 -12.63
C VAL A 63 -16.20 2.74 -11.64
N TYR A 64 -15.98 3.68 -10.71
CA TYR A 64 -16.95 4.09 -9.68
C TYR A 64 -17.05 5.61 -9.64
#